data_AF-A0A6N7ZZX8-F1
#
_entry.id   AF-A0A6N7ZZX8-F1
#
_cell.length_a   1.000
_cell.length_b   1.000
_cell.length_c   1.000
_cell.angle_alpha   90.00
_cell.angle_beta   90.00
_cell.angle_gamma   90.00
#
_symmetry.space_group_name_H-M   'P 1'
#
loop_
_entity.id
_entity.type
_entity.pdbx_description
1 polymer ?
#
loop_
_entity_poly.entity_id
_entity_poly.type
_entity_poly.pdbx_seq_one_letter_code
_entity_poly.pdbx_strand_id
1 'polypeptide(L)'
;MTSILLALVIGAAFGAVLDRVGASNPTIINRMLNLTNINLAKSILLAIGTGSILMFGGQMLGLVDVGHMSVKTAYVGVFIGGLLLGAGWAVSGYCPGTGVVAAASGRKDALFFIAGGLLGAAAYMMTYPAWKASGLLDKIAGGKVTLGTVSGSGYEGLTSLPGDIVGIVMGLAFVAIAFALPERLIGQTVQAQPAE
;
A
#
# COMPACT_ATOMS: atom_id res chain seq x y z
N MET A 1 -4.05 26.84 0.98
CA MET A 1 -4.15 26.81 -0.50
C MET A 1 -2.97 26.07 -1.12
N THR A 2 -1.72 26.39 -0.74
CA THR A 2 -0.50 25.72 -1.23
C THR A 2 -0.52 24.19 -1.11
N SER A 3 -1.00 23.65 0.02
CA SER A 3 -1.03 22.19 0.25
C SER A 3 -1.98 21.44 -0.68
N ILE A 4 -3.10 22.06 -1.08
CA ILE A 4 -4.07 21.43 -2.01
C ILE A 4 -3.49 21.37 -3.41
N LEU A 5 -2.82 22.45 -3.84
CA LEU A 5 -2.14 22.49 -5.14
C LEU A 5 -1.02 21.45 -5.20
N LEU A 6 -0.20 21.35 -4.14
CA LEU A 6 0.84 20.32 -4.03
C LEU A 6 0.24 18.90 -4.06
N ALA A 7 -0.86 18.67 -3.35
CA ALA A 7 -1.54 17.38 -3.37
C ALA A 7 -2.06 17.01 -4.77
N LEU A 8 -2.60 17.97 -5.53
CA LEU A 8 -3.02 17.75 -6.92
C LEU A 8 -1.84 17.43 -7.83
N VAL A 9 -0.74 18.18 -7.74
CA VAL A 9 0.44 17.98 -8.57
C VAL A 9 1.11 16.63 -8.28
N ILE A 10 1.31 16.30 -6.99
CA ILE A 10 1.91 15.03 -6.57
C ILE A 10 0.98 13.87 -6.94
N GLY A 11 -0.33 14.01 -6.72
CA GLY A 11 -1.32 13.01 -7.08
C GLY A 11 -1.37 12.74 -8.58
N ALA A 12 -1.34 13.80 -9.41
CA ALA A 12 -1.30 13.67 -10.87
C ALA A 12 0.00 13.00 -11.33
N ALA A 13 1.15 13.39 -10.78
CA ALA A 13 2.44 12.76 -11.09
C ALA A 13 2.44 11.28 -10.68
N PHE A 14 1.93 10.96 -9.50
CA PHE A 14 1.81 9.58 -9.02
C PHE A 14 0.89 8.74 -9.92
N GLY A 15 -0.28 9.28 -10.28
CA GLY A 15 -1.21 8.63 -11.20
C GLY A 15 -0.59 8.38 -12.58
N ALA A 16 0.13 9.35 -13.13
CA ALA A 16 0.84 9.20 -14.42
C ALA A 16 1.93 8.11 -14.37
N VAL A 17 2.67 8.01 -13.26
CA VAL A 17 3.65 6.94 -13.06
C VAL A 17 2.96 5.58 -12.96
N LEU A 18 1.86 5.48 -12.18
CA LEU A 18 1.09 4.24 -12.05
C LEU A 18 0.55 3.74 -13.39
N ASP A 19 0.02 4.64 -14.21
CA ASP A 19 -0.48 4.30 -15.54
C ASP A 19 0.65 3.82 -16.46
N ARG A 20 1.79 4.53 -16.47
CA ARG A 20 2.96 4.14 -17.28
C ARG A 20 3.57 2.81 -16.90
N VAL A 21 3.55 2.44 -15.62
CA VAL A 21 4.02 1.13 -15.16
C VAL A 21 3.01 0.01 -15.48
N GLY A 22 1.82 0.36 -15.98
CA GLY A 22 0.76 -0.58 -16.34
C GLY A 22 -0.06 -1.06 -15.13
N ALA A 23 0.05 -0.35 -13.99
CA ALA A 23 -0.70 -0.69 -12.79
C ALA A 23 -2.21 -0.39 -12.93
N SER A 24 -2.63 0.33 -13.98
CA SER A 24 -4.04 0.57 -14.35
C SER A 24 -4.71 -0.61 -15.10
N ASN A 25 -3.91 -1.61 -15.52
CA ASN A 25 -4.35 -2.76 -16.30
C ASN A 25 -4.51 -4.01 -15.41
N PRO A 26 -5.72 -4.61 -15.32
CA PRO A 26 -5.98 -5.68 -14.37
C PRO A 26 -5.35 -6.99 -14.83
N THR A 27 -5.12 -7.17 -16.14
CA THR A 27 -4.41 -8.32 -16.69
C THR A 27 -2.96 -8.33 -16.21
N ILE A 28 -2.30 -7.16 -16.15
CA ILE A 28 -0.94 -7.05 -15.61
C ILE A 28 -0.95 -7.42 -14.14
N ILE A 29 -1.94 -6.97 -13.38
CA ILE A 29 -1.97 -7.28 -11.96
C ILE A 29 -2.36 -8.73 -11.70
N ASN A 30 -3.31 -9.31 -12.44
CA ASN A 30 -3.62 -10.74 -12.34
C ASN A 30 -2.41 -11.62 -12.68
N ARG A 31 -1.57 -11.20 -13.64
CA ARG A 31 -0.29 -11.89 -13.92
C ARG A 31 0.69 -11.80 -12.75
N MET A 32 0.70 -10.68 -12.02
CA MET A 32 1.48 -10.54 -10.79
C MET A 32 0.94 -11.46 -9.69
N LEU A 33 -0.37 -11.49 -9.47
CA LEU A 33 -1.02 -12.32 -8.45
C LEU A 33 -0.88 -13.83 -8.74
N ASN A 34 -0.92 -14.22 -10.02
CA ASN A 34 -0.69 -15.59 -10.46
C ASN A 34 0.80 -15.94 -10.66
N LEU A 35 1.72 -15.04 -10.26
CA LEU A 35 3.17 -15.26 -10.28
C LEU A 35 3.78 -15.55 -11.68
N THR A 36 3.04 -15.24 -12.75
CA THR A 36 3.46 -15.44 -14.15
C THR A 36 4.28 -14.27 -14.68
N ASN A 37 4.04 -13.05 -14.17
CA ASN A 37 4.87 -11.88 -14.42
C ASN A 37 4.90 -11.01 -13.17
N ILE A 38 6.04 -10.97 -12.48
CA ILE A 38 6.18 -10.27 -11.20
C ILE A 38 6.91 -8.92 -11.31
N ASN A 39 7.04 -8.37 -12.52
CA ASN A 39 7.65 -7.05 -12.72
C ASN A 39 6.93 -5.94 -11.92
N LEU A 40 5.59 -6.01 -11.84
CA LEU A 40 4.82 -5.07 -11.03
C LEU A 40 5.15 -5.23 -9.54
N ALA A 41 5.29 -6.45 -9.02
CA ALA A 41 5.69 -6.69 -7.64
C ALA A 41 7.10 -6.15 -7.34
N LYS A 42 8.05 -6.33 -8.27
CA LYS A 42 9.41 -5.76 -8.16
C LYS A 42 9.37 -4.24 -8.09
N SER A 43 8.54 -3.60 -8.92
CA SER A 43 8.38 -2.14 -8.90
C SER A 43 7.78 -1.63 -7.58
N ILE A 44 6.80 -2.35 -7.01
CA ILE A 44 6.19 -2.01 -5.72
C ILE A 44 7.21 -2.15 -4.59
N LEU A 45 7.97 -3.25 -4.55
CA LEU A 45 9.02 -3.47 -3.54
C LEU A 45 10.12 -2.40 -3.63
N LEU A 46 10.55 -2.05 -4.84
CA LEU A 46 11.54 -0.99 -5.07
C LEU A 46 11.01 0.37 -4.60
N ALA A 47 9.74 0.68 -4.92
CA ALA A 47 9.11 1.94 -4.51
C ALA A 47 8.95 2.03 -2.98
N ILE A 48 8.50 0.96 -2.32
CA ILE A 48 8.40 0.88 -0.86
C ILE A 48 9.78 1.04 -0.24
N GLY A 49 10.78 0.29 -0.71
CA GLY A 49 12.14 0.34 -0.16
C GLY A 49 12.78 1.72 -0.32
N THR A 50 12.67 2.32 -1.51
CA THR A 50 13.17 3.68 -1.78
C THR A 50 12.44 4.71 -0.92
N GLY A 51 11.12 4.60 -0.80
CA GLY A 51 10.31 5.49 0.04
C GLY A 51 10.71 5.42 1.51
N SER A 52 10.92 4.21 2.05
CA SER A 52 11.41 4.02 3.42
C SER A 52 12.80 4.64 3.61
N ILE A 53 13.75 4.39 2.71
CA ILE A 53 15.12 4.95 2.82
C ILE A 53 15.08 6.48 2.79
N LEU A 54 14.34 7.07 1.85
CA LEU A 54 14.23 8.53 1.72
C LEU A 54 13.52 9.16 2.92
N MET A 55 12.47 8.53 3.43
CA MET A 55 11.74 9.00 4.60
C MET A 55 12.63 8.99 5.84
N PHE A 56 13.15 7.84 6.24
CA PHE A 56 13.95 7.71 7.46
C PHE A 56 15.31 8.42 7.33
N GLY A 57 15.93 8.41 6.15
CA GLY A 57 17.12 9.21 5.87
C GLY A 57 16.84 10.72 5.94
N GLY A 58 15.70 11.17 5.43
CA GLY A 58 15.25 12.55 5.55
C GLY A 58 14.97 12.96 7.00
N GLN A 59 14.50 12.04 7.84
CA GLN A 59 14.33 12.27 9.28
C GLN A 59 15.66 12.42 10.00
N MET A 60 16.65 11.57 9.69
CA MET A 60 18.01 11.69 10.24
C MET A 60 18.70 12.99 9.85
N LEU A 61 18.43 13.51 8.64
CA LEU A 61 18.95 14.78 8.15
C LEU A 61 18.15 16.00 8.62
N GLY A 62 17.06 15.81 9.37
CA GLY A 62 16.18 16.90 9.84
C GLY A 62 15.34 17.55 8.73
N LEU A 63 15.28 16.96 7.54
CA LEU A 63 14.48 17.43 6.39
C LEU A 63 13.01 16.99 6.49
N VAL A 64 12.74 15.92 7.23
CA VAL A 64 11.40 15.37 7.44
C VAL A 64 11.08 15.43 8.93
N ASP A 65 10.05 16.19 9.28
CA ASP A 65 9.61 16.30 10.67
C ASP A 65 8.95 14.99 11.13
N VAL A 66 9.48 14.43 12.22
CA VAL A 66 8.96 13.24 12.89
C VAL A 66 7.52 13.46 13.38
N GLY A 67 7.11 14.71 13.64
CA GLY A 67 5.75 15.08 14.03
C GLY A 67 4.68 14.78 12.98
N HIS A 68 5.05 14.63 11.70
CA HIS A 68 4.12 14.21 10.64
C HIS A 68 3.99 12.69 10.50
N MET A 69 4.72 11.90 11.30
CA MET A 69 4.54 10.45 11.34
C MET A 69 3.21 10.08 12.02
N SER A 70 2.31 9.50 11.23
CA SER A 70 1.06 8.95 11.72
C SER A 70 1.12 7.42 11.72
N VAL A 71 1.50 6.83 12.85
CA VAL A 71 1.46 5.37 13.04
C VAL A 71 0.03 4.95 13.30
N LYS A 72 -0.49 4.07 12.44
CA LYS A 72 -1.82 3.49 12.62
C LYS A 72 -1.76 2.43 13.71
N THR A 73 -2.71 2.49 14.63
CA THR A 73 -2.88 1.52 15.72
C THR A 73 -3.10 0.11 15.17
N ALA A 74 -2.39 -0.89 15.70
CA ALA A 74 -2.66 -2.30 15.44
C ALA A 74 -3.85 -2.78 16.30
N TYR A 75 -4.83 -3.41 15.65
CA TYR A 75 -5.99 -4.07 16.28
C TYR A 75 -6.52 -5.16 15.34
N VAL A 76 -7.33 -6.09 15.85
CA VAL A 76 -7.83 -7.26 15.08
C VAL A 76 -8.53 -6.85 13.79
N GLY A 77 -9.34 -5.79 13.84
CA GLY A 77 -10.01 -5.23 12.68
C GLY A 77 -9.07 -4.80 11.55
N VAL A 78 -7.82 -4.42 11.80
CA VAL A 78 -6.83 -4.16 10.73
C VAL A 78 -6.45 -5.45 10.01
N PHE A 79 -6.28 -6.54 10.76
CA PHE A 79 -5.95 -7.84 10.18
C PHE A 79 -7.10 -8.39 9.32
N ILE A 80 -8.33 -8.38 9.86
CA ILE A 80 -9.52 -8.82 9.12
C ILE A 80 -9.76 -7.91 7.91
N GLY A 81 -9.66 -6.59 8.09
CA GLY A 81 -9.79 -5.64 6.99
C GLY A 81 -8.74 -5.82 5.90
N GLY A 82 -7.49 -6.13 6.28
CA GLY A 82 -6.41 -6.45 5.34
C GLY A 82 -6.68 -7.71 4.52
N LEU A 83 -7.22 -8.76 5.15
CA LEU A 83 -7.62 -9.98 4.44
C LEU A 83 -8.79 -9.72 3.46
N LEU A 84 -9.81 -8.98 3.89
CA LEU A 84 -10.93 -8.59 3.04
C LEU A 84 -10.47 -7.73 1.85
N LEU A 85 -9.58 -6.77 2.09
CA LEU A 85 -8.99 -5.95 1.04
C LEU A 85 -8.17 -6.81 0.07
N GLY A 86 -7.36 -7.75 0.57
CA GLY A 86 -6.56 -8.66 -0.25
C GLY A 86 -7.42 -9.59 -1.10
N ALA A 87 -8.50 -10.14 -0.55
CA ALA A 87 -9.47 -10.95 -1.29
C ALA A 87 -10.22 -10.11 -2.34
N GLY A 88 -10.67 -8.91 -1.96
CA GLY A 88 -11.33 -7.98 -2.87
C GLY A 88 -10.42 -7.58 -4.03
N TRP A 89 -9.14 -7.35 -3.76
CA TRP A 89 -8.10 -7.18 -4.77
C TRP A 89 -8.07 -8.41 -5.68
N ALA A 90 -7.79 -9.61 -5.16
CA ALA A 90 -7.68 -10.81 -5.99
C ALA A 90 -8.87 -11.05 -6.95
N VAL A 91 -10.09 -10.67 -6.54
CA VAL A 91 -11.29 -10.77 -7.39
C VAL A 91 -11.43 -9.60 -8.37
N SER A 92 -11.20 -8.37 -7.93
CA SER A 92 -11.57 -7.17 -8.70
C SER A 92 -10.57 -6.79 -9.80
N GLY A 93 -9.33 -7.24 -9.72
CA GLY A 93 -8.32 -6.74 -10.65
C GLY A 93 -7.85 -5.30 -10.33
N TYR A 94 -8.24 -4.72 -9.18
CA TYR A 94 -7.73 -3.42 -8.72
C TYR A 94 -7.43 -3.33 -7.22
N CYS A 95 -6.45 -2.50 -6.88
CA CYS A 95 -6.32 -1.91 -5.54
C CYS A 95 -6.94 -0.50 -5.54
N PRO A 96 -7.19 0.11 -4.37
CA PRO A 96 -7.90 1.40 -4.27
C PRO A 96 -7.25 2.51 -5.12
N GLY A 97 -5.92 2.56 -5.16
CA GLY A 97 -5.20 3.56 -5.95
C GLY A 97 -5.22 3.27 -7.45
N THR A 98 -5.00 2.01 -7.86
CA THR A 98 -4.99 1.65 -9.29
C THR A 98 -6.37 1.70 -9.91
N GLY A 99 -7.44 1.43 -9.14
CA GLY A 99 -8.82 1.58 -9.59
C GLY A 99 -9.14 3.01 -10.03
N VAL A 100 -8.69 4.01 -9.26
CA VAL A 100 -8.90 5.43 -9.63
C VAL A 100 -8.14 5.79 -10.90
N VAL A 101 -6.89 5.34 -11.04
CA VAL A 101 -6.10 5.57 -12.26
C VAL A 101 -6.72 4.85 -13.46
N ALA A 102 -7.21 3.62 -13.28
CA ALA A 102 -7.88 2.86 -14.34
C ALA A 102 -9.19 3.53 -14.80
N ALA A 103 -9.99 4.05 -13.86
CA ALA A 103 -11.18 4.84 -14.18
C ALA A 103 -10.82 6.10 -14.98
N ALA A 104 -9.77 6.82 -14.57
CA ALA A 104 -9.26 7.98 -15.30
C ALA A 104 -8.72 7.61 -16.71
N SER A 105 -8.23 6.39 -16.88
CA SER A 105 -7.75 5.84 -18.15
C SER A 105 -8.88 5.32 -19.05
N GLY A 106 -10.15 5.53 -18.68
CA GLY A 106 -11.33 5.19 -19.48
C GLY A 106 -11.91 3.80 -19.23
N ARG A 107 -11.44 3.07 -18.20
CA ARG A 107 -11.91 1.72 -17.91
C ARG A 107 -13.20 1.75 -17.09
N LYS A 108 -14.28 1.19 -17.64
CA LYS A 108 -15.62 1.24 -17.03
C LYS A 108 -15.78 0.29 -15.85
N ASP A 109 -15.13 -0.86 -15.88
CA ASP A 109 -15.10 -1.84 -14.78
C ASP A 109 -14.49 -1.24 -13.51
N ALA A 110 -13.50 -0.36 -13.64
CA ALA A 110 -12.94 0.40 -12.52
C ALA A 110 -13.97 1.31 -11.82
N LEU A 111 -14.95 1.85 -12.55
CA LEU A 111 -16.01 2.67 -11.95
C LEU A 111 -16.92 1.85 -11.03
N PHE A 112 -17.24 0.61 -11.42
CA PHE A 112 -18.01 -0.31 -10.58
C PHE A 112 -17.21 -0.72 -9.34
N PHE A 113 -15.90 -0.94 -9.48
CA PHE A 113 -15.01 -1.18 -8.35
C PHE A 113 -15.01 -0.01 -7.37
N ILE A 114 -14.86 1.22 -7.86
CA ILE A 114 -14.87 2.43 -7.02
C ILE A 114 -16.23 2.58 -6.31
N ALA A 115 -17.33 2.46 -7.05
CA ALA A 115 -18.68 2.56 -6.48
C ALA A 115 -18.91 1.50 -5.40
N GLY A 116 -18.55 0.23 -5.68
CA GLY A 116 -18.65 -0.85 -4.71
C GLY A 116 -17.79 -0.63 -3.46
N GLY A 117 -16.55 -0.14 -3.64
CA GLY A 117 -15.66 0.20 -2.54
C GLY A 117 -16.20 1.34 -1.66
N LEU A 118 -16.77 2.38 -2.28
CA LEU A 118 -17.39 3.50 -1.57
C LEU A 118 -18.65 3.07 -0.80
N LEU A 119 -19.49 2.24 -1.42
CA LEU A 119 -20.67 1.67 -0.75
C LEU A 119 -20.28 0.78 0.42
N GLY A 120 -19.26 -0.07 0.25
CA GLY A 120 -18.71 -0.89 1.33
C GLY A 120 -18.15 -0.04 2.48
N ALA A 121 -17.41 1.02 2.16
CA ALA A 121 -16.91 1.97 3.16
C ALA A 121 -18.05 2.69 3.90
N ALA A 122 -19.10 3.11 3.19
CA ALA A 122 -20.28 3.74 3.79
C ALA A 122 -21.03 2.77 4.72
N ALA A 123 -21.25 1.53 4.29
CA ALA A 123 -21.86 0.48 5.11
C ALA A 123 -21.03 0.16 6.36
N TYR A 124 -19.71 0.10 6.22
CA TYR A 124 -18.81 -0.06 7.36
C TYR A 124 -18.91 1.11 8.33
N MET A 125 -18.90 2.35 7.84
CA MET A 125 -19.03 3.54 8.69
C MET A 125 -20.36 3.59 9.44
N MET A 126 -21.45 3.13 8.81
CA MET A 126 -22.76 3.03 9.46
C MET A 126 -22.78 1.97 10.58
N THR A 127 -22.08 0.85 10.37
CA THR A 127 -21.99 -0.25 11.35
C THR A 127 -20.82 -0.08 12.33
N TYR A 128 -19.99 0.94 12.16
CA TYR A 128 -18.80 1.20 12.98
C TYR A 128 -19.08 1.23 14.49
N PRO A 129 -20.19 1.83 14.99
CA PRO A 129 -20.49 1.80 16.43
C PRO A 129 -20.64 0.38 16.98
N ALA A 130 -21.24 -0.54 16.21
CA ALA A 130 -21.41 -1.93 16.59
C ALA A 130 -20.07 -2.68 16.62
N TRP A 131 -19.22 -2.46 15.61
CA TRP A 131 -17.86 -3.04 15.59
C TRP A 131 -16.98 -2.51 16.72
N LYS A 132 -17.10 -1.22 17.05
CA LYS A 132 -16.41 -0.64 18.20
C LYS A 132 -16.89 -1.25 19.52
N ALA A 133 -18.19 -1.51 19.67
CA ALA A 133 -18.75 -2.15 20.86
C ALA A 133 -18.34 -3.63 21.00
N SER A 134 -18.02 -4.31 19.88
CA SER A 134 -17.61 -5.73 19.89
C SER A 134 -16.20 -6.00 20.44
N GLY A 135 -15.41 -4.96 20.75
CA GLY A 135 -14.01 -5.09 21.18
C GLY A 135 -13.04 -5.47 20.05
N LEU A 136 -13.52 -5.67 18.83
CA LEU A 136 -12.67 -6.01 17.67
C LEU A 136 -11.71 -4.88 17.24
N LEU A 137 -11.97 -3.66 17.72
CA LEU A 137 -11.13 -2.48 17.55
C LEU A 137 -10.21 -2.22 18.76
N ASP A 138 -10.20 -3.12 19.74
CA ASP A 138 -9.31 -3.00 20.90
C ASP A 138 -7.86 -3.23 20.48
N LYS A 139 -6.98 -2.44 21.09
CA LYS A 139 -5.57 -2.37 20.74
C LYS A 139 -4.90 -3.72 21.00
N ILE A 140 -4.16 -4.20 20.02
CA ILE A 140 -3.25 -5.34 20.18
C ILE A 140 -1.82 -4.82 20.22
N ALA A 141 -0.98 -5.44 21.06
CA ALA A 141 0.45 -5.16 21.15
C ALA A 141 0.81 -3.68 21.40
N GLY A 142 0.17 -3.02 22.38
CA GLY A 142 0.49 -1.63 22.76
C GLY A 142 -0.14 -0.54 21.87
N GLY A 143 -0.78 -0.94 20.76
CA GLY A 143 -1.54 -0.04 19.90
C GLY A 143 -0.70 0.63 18.82
N LYS A 144 -0.33 1.91 18.98
CA LYS A 144 0.50 2.64 18.00
C LYS A 144 1.99 2.36 18.26
N VAL A 145 2.40 1.11 18.06
CA VAL A 145 3.78 0.68 18.26
C VAL A 145 4.55 0.69 16.96
N THR A 146 5.80 1.14 17.02
CA THR A 146 6.76 1.06 15.91
C THR A 146 7.67 -0.14 16.10
N LEU A 147 8.27 -0.65 15.02
CA LEU A 147 9.19 -1.79 15.13
C LEU A 147 10.45 -1.46 15.93
N GLY A 148 10.95 -0.22 15.84
CA GLY A 148 12.01 0.32 16.69
C GLY A 148 11.62 1.71 17.21
N THR A 149 12.19 2.15 18.32
CA THR A 149 11.90 3.47 18.90
C THR A 149 12.41 4.55 17.96
N VAL A 150 11.51 5.39 17.43
CA VAL A 150 11.91 6.57 16.63
C VAL A 150 11.99 7.76 17.57
N SER A 151 13.21 8.28 17.75
CA SER A 151 13.50 9.42 18.62
C SER A 151 12.66 10.63 18.19
N GLY A 152 11.85 11.19 19.11
CA GLY A 152 10.98 12.33 18.85
C GLY A 152 9.58 12.02 18.34
N SER A 153 9.23 10.74 18.10
CA SER A 153 7.90 10.36 17.59
C SER A 153 6.83 10.13 18.65
N GLY A 154 7.23 9.91 19.91
CA GLY A 154 6.32 9.59 21.02
C GLY A 154 5.68 8.20 20.97
N TYR A 155 6.12 7.32 20.04
CA TYR A 155 5.63 5.94 19.92
C TYR A 155 6.56 4.94 20.61
N GLU A 156 5.99 3.95 21.30
CA GLU A 156 6.74 2.86 21.90
C GLU A 156 7.25 1.90 20.83
N GLY A 157 8.55 1.61 20.87
CA GLY A 157 9.18 0.64 19.98
C GLY A 157 9.05 -0.77 20.54
N LEU A 158 8.65 -1.73 19.68
CA LEU A 158 8.59 -3.14 20.04
C LEU A 158 9.98 -3.76 20.25
N THR A 159 11.02 -3.12 19.69
CA THR A 159 12.44 -3.44 19.90
C THR A 159 13.19 -2.21 20.42
N SER A 160 14.29 -2.43 21.14
CA SER A 160 15.21 -1.38 21.62
C SER A 160 16.08 -0.75 20.53
N LEU A 161 15.85 -1.11 19.26
CA LEU A 161 16.63 -0.64 18.12
C LEU A 161 16.15 0.76 17.67
N PRO A 162 17.06 1.61 17.16
CA PRO A 162 16.69 2.88 16.55
C PRO A 162 15.76 2.65 15.36
N GLY A 163 14.53 3.16 15.43
CA GLY A 163 13.51 2.93 14.40
C GLY A 163 13.90 3.46 13.02
N ASP A 164 14.71 4.52 12.97
CA ASP A 164 15.22 5.07 11.70
C ASP A 164 16.18 4.10 11.01
N ILE A 165 17.06 3.46 11.77
CA ILE A 165 17.99 2.44 11.24
C ILE A 165 17.22 1.20 10.80
N VAL A 166 16.25 0.76 11.59
CA VAL A 166 15.38 -0.38 11.22
C VAL A 166 14.63 -0.08 9.91
N GLY A 167 14.11 1.13 9.76
CA GLY A 167 13.42 1.58 8.56
C GLY A 167 14.32 1.60 7.32
N ILE A 168 15.55 2.10 7.44
CA ILE A 168 16.53 2.11 6.35
C ILE A 168 16.97 0.69 5.99
N VAL A 169 17.29 -0.15 6.97
CA VAL A 169 17.71 -1.55 6.74
C VAL A 169 16.59 -2.34 6.07
N MET A 170 15.35 -2.17 6.52
CA MET A 170 14.20 -2.81 5.88
C MET A 170 13.97 -2.28 4.46
N GLY A 171 14.15 -0.97 4.24
CA GLY A 171 14.10 -0.39 2.92
C GLY A 171 15.15 -0.99 1.97
N LEU A 172 16.40 -1.11 2.43
CA LEU A 172 17.49 -1.75 1.69
C LEU A 172 17.19 -3.24 1.41
N ALA A 173 16.60 -3.95 2.36
CA ALA A 173 16.17 -5.32 2.17
C ALA A 173 15.12 -5.43 1.06
N PHE A 174 14.10 -4.56 1.04
CA PHE A 174 13.10 -4.55 -0.03
C PHE A 174 13.68 -4.20 -1.39
N VAL A 175 14.63 -3.27 -1.46
CA VAL A 175 15.37 -2.95 -2.70
C VAL A 175 16.16 -4.17 -3.17
N ALA A 176 16.91 -4.83 -2.28
CA ALA A 176 17.69 -6.02 -2.63
C ALA A 176 16.79 -7.16 -3.13
N ILE A 177 15.67 -7.42 -2.45
CA ILE A 177 14.68 -8.43 -2.86
C ILE A 177 14.08 -8.07 -4.22
N ALA A 178 13.77 -6.79 -4.46
CA ALA A 178 13.24 -6.33 -5.73
C ALA A 178 14.20 -6.61 -6.90
N PHE A 179 15.52 -6.55 -6.69
CA PHE A 179 16.50 -6.92 -7.72
C PHE A 179 16.73 -8.42 -7.83
N ALA A 180 16.71 -9.15 -6.70
CA ALA A 180 16.94 -10.59 -6.66
C ALA A 180 15.77 -11.43 -7.22
N LEU A 181 14.54 -10.92 -7.17
CA LEU A 181 13.36 -11.62 -7.67
C LEU A 181 13.44 -11.86 -9.20
N PRO A 182 13.20 -13.09 -9.68
CA PRO A 182 13.14 -13.39 -11.11
C PRO A 182 11.95 -12.66 -11.76
N GLU A 183 11.89 -12.57 -13.08
CA GLU A 183 10.75 -11.92 -13.74
C GLU A 183 9.48 -12.79 -13.73
N ARG A 184 9.66 -14.11 -13.53
CA ARG A 184 8.60 -15.12 -13.49
C ARG A 184 8.95 -16.17 -12.45
N LEU A 185 8.01 -16.51 -11.58
CA LEU A 185 8.16 -17.57 -10.57
C LEU A 185 7.53 -18.89 -11.05
N ILE A 186 6.46 -18.79 -11.84
CA ILE A 186 5.80 -19.95 -12.46
C ILE A 186 6.10 -19.94 -13.96
N GLY A 187 6.74 -21.00 -14.46
CA GLY A 187 6.89 -21.24 -15.89
C GLY A 187 5.57 -21.76 -16.47
N GLN A 188 4.82 -20.93 -17.17
CA GLN A 188 3.66 -21.37 -17.96
C GLN A 188 3.72 -20.86 -19.40
N THR A 189 3.46 -21.79 -20.33
CA THR A 189 3.18 -21.58 -21.74
C THR A 189 2.02 -20.60 -21.84
N VAL A 190 2.25 -19.43 -22.44
CA VAL A 190 1.25 -18.38 -22.57
C VAL A 190 0.09 -18.91 -23.42
N GLN A 191 -1.02 -19.31 -22.80
CA GLN A 191 -2.31 -19.28 -23.48
C GLN A 191 -2.74 -17.81 -23.51
N ALA A 192 -2.81 -17.26 -24.72
CA ALA A 192 -3.29 -15.91 -24.96
C ALA A 192 -4.74 -15.81 -24.47
N GLN A 193 -4.95 -15.18 -23.31
CA GLN A 193 -6.27 -14.72 -22.93
C GLN A 193 -6.66 -13.57 -23.88
N PRO A 194 -7.81 -13.67 -24.58
CA PRO A 194 -8.29 -12.58 -25.42
C PRO A 194 -8.51 -11.35 -24.56
N ALA A 195 -8.06 -10.19 -25.05
CA ALA A 195 -8.48 -8.92 -24.51
C ALA A 195 -9.94 -8.71 -24.93
N GLU A 196 -10.85 -8.76 -23.97
CA GLU A 196 -12.22 -8.26 -24.11
C GLU A 196 -12.37 -6.96 -23.30
#